data_AF-A0A8T6DKB9-F1
#
_entry.id   AF-A0A8T6DKB9-F1
#
_cell.length_a   1.000
_cell.length_b   1.000
_cell.length_c   1.000
_cell.angle_alpha   90.00
_cell.angle_beta   90.00
_cell.angle_gamma   90.00
#
_symmetry.space_group_name_H-M   'P 1'
#
loop_
_entity.id
_entity.type
_entity.pdbx_description
1 polymer ?
#
loop_
_entity_poly.entity_id
_entity_poly.type
_entity_poly.pdbx_seq_one_letter_code
_entity_poly.pdbx_strand_id
1 'polypeptide(L)'
;MSINTNNPTAEENRKQGTPEWQLRNVRFDSPATLAAFPLVRNLTSSAIQGYASKTSAYPGEPIDLKVSMEPEGEFSISFYRLGWYGGLGGRLMGKMGPYRGKTQLVPMMSMQRLRECVWEVSARLTIPDDWQSGVYLAKLSRVEPGAASSAPNYGVQSYITFVVKSRRECDLLFQVSDITWQAYNKWPGNDSIYTDGTPNVWYQGTETRTSFDRPYAKYCQILDAPLSLGSGEFLLWEHPMAFWLEEQGYDVAYCSNMDLHLDPQVLDKCKVFLSVGHDEYWSREMFDNMLSARDAGMSIGFFSGNSVYWEIEFHESEVTDAPCRVFSRKRLFGGEEGALMGLKSYGPGYGDWTITNPSHWIFDGMGVSAGDTIPAIVGWEYHGTPADIDGLEVVASSELFQGYKEPREPAHAAVVYPCERGNWVFNAGTIWWPEGLSNPPGHIPARLAINSVSVGSSPGTFGVNPMTQAITANVLNRMIADSPR
;
A
#
# COMPACT_ATOMS: atom_id res chain seq x y z
N MET A 1 27.91 -0.34 10.06
CA MET A 1 26.93 -0.29 11.17
C MET A 1 27.10 -1.53 12.03
N SER A 2 27.28 -1.40 13.34
CA SER A 2 27.21 -2.53 14.27
C SER A 2 25.77 -3.04 14.28
N ILE A 3 25.56 -4.33 14.03
CA ILE A 3 24.24 -4.97 14.11
C ILE A 3 23.70 -4.72 15.52
N ASN A 4 22.65 -3.91 15.65
CA ASN A 4 21.93 -3.77 16.90
C ASN A 4 21.33 -5.15 17.21
N THR A 5 21.86 -5.82 18.24
CA THR A 5 21.43 -7.18 18.61
C THR A 5 20.01 -7.22 19.16
N ASN A 6 19.34 -6.08 19.31
CA ASN A 6 17.97 -5.95 19.79
C ASN A 6 16.97 -5.51 18.71
N ASN A 7 17.30 -5.56 17.40
CA ASN A 7 16.34 -5.25 16.33
C ASN A 7 15.51 -6.51 15.97
N PRO A 8 14.23 -6.61 16.36
CA PRO A 8 13.41 -7.79 16.11
C PRO A 8 13.15 -8.03 14.62
N THR A 9 13.10 -6.98 13.80
CA THR A 9 12.96 -7.10 12.35
C THR A 9 14.20 -7.76 11.73
N ALA A 10 15.41 -7.37 12.16
CA ALA A 10 16.64 -8.00 11.69
C ALA A 10 16.74 -9.47 12.15
N GLU A 11 16.27 -9.78 13.36
CA GLU A 11 16.20 -11.16 13.85
C GLU A 11 15.22 -12.02 13.06
N GLU A 12 14.03 -11.49 12.74
CA GLU A 12 13.05 -12.17 11.90
C GLU A 12 13.62 -12.48 10.52
N ASN A 13 14.36 -11.53 9.93
CA ASN A 13 14.98 -11.69 8.61
C ASN A 13 16.13 -12.68 8.54
N ARG A 14 16.70 -13.12 9.68
CA ARG A 14 17.66 -14.23 9.72
C ARG A 14 16.98 -15.59 9.62
N LYS A 15 15.66 -15.66 9.83
CA LYS A 15 14.92 -16.92 9.73
C LYS A 15 14.75 -17.30 8.26
N GLN A 16 14.54 -18.60 8.00
CA GLN A 16 14.43 -19.13 6.65
C GLN A 16 13.25 -18.50 5.88
N GLY A 17 13.54 -17.82 4.77
CA GLY A 17 12.56 -17.33 3.81
C GLY A 17 12.17 -18.35 2.74
N THR A 18 11.25 -17.97 1.87
CA THR A 18 10.77 -18.78 0.75
C THR A 18 10.11 -17.92 -0.32
N PRO A 19 10.24 -18.22 -1.63
CA PRO A 19 9.48 -17.54 -2.68
C PRO A 19 8.06 -18.12 -2.86
N GLU A 20 7.70 -19.16 -2.10
CA GLU A 20 6.42 -19.89 -2.22
C GLU A 20 5.20 -19.06 -1.81
N TRP A 21 5.40 -17.88 -1.23
CA TRP A 21 4.31 -16.94 -0.98
C TRP A 21 3.66 -16.48 -2.29
N GLN A 22 4.41 -16.37 -3.40
CA GLN A 22 3.88 -15.93 -4.70
C GLN A 22 2.79 -16.87 -5.24
N LEU A 23 1.75 -16.31 -5.87
CA LEU A 23 0.76 -17.10 -6.61
C LEU A 23 1.43 -17.75 -7.83
N ARG A 24 1.11 -19.02 -8.07
CA ARG A 24 1.64 -19.82 -9.21
C ARG A 24 0.54 -20.20 -10.20
N ASN A 25 -0.69 -20.30 -9.71
CA ASN A 25 -1.83 -20.66 -10.53
C ASN A 25 -3.00 -19.74 -10.19
N VAL A 26 -3.30 -18.81 -11.09
CA VAL A 26 -4.46 -17.90 -10.99
C VAL A 26 -5.38 -18.16 -12.17
N ARG A 27 -6.69 -18.10 -11.93
CA ARG A 27 -7.73 -18.21 -12.96
C ARG A 27 -8.66 -17.03 -12.80
N PHE A 28 -8.89 -16.26 -13.86
CA PHE A 28 -9.79 -15.11 -13.79
C PHE A 28 -11.14 -15.42 -14.42
N ASP A 29 -12.18 -14.82 -13.85
CA ASP A 29 -13.50 -14.79 -14.46
C ASP A 29 -13.49 -13.77 -15.62
N SER A 30 -14.14 -14.12 -16.73
CA SER A 30 -14.27 -13.26 -17.91
C SER A 30 -15.74 -13.05 -18.27
N PRO A 31 -16.51 -12.32 -17.45
CA PRO A 31 -17.92 -12.07 -17.76
C PRO A 31 -18.05 -11.26 -19.05
N ALA A 32 -18.98 -11.65 -19.93
CA ALA A 32 -19.19 -11.00 -21.22
C ALA A 32 -19.47 -9.48 -21.09
N THR A 33 -20.08 -9.06 -19.98
CA THR A 33 -20.37 -7.65 -19.67
C THR A 33 -19.12 -6.78 -19.50
N LEU A 34 -17.97 -7.36 -19.20
CA LEU A 34 -16.70 -6.63 -19.03
C LEU A 34 -15.75 -6.77 -20.23
N ALA A 35 -16.14 -7.49 -21.29
CA ALA A 35 -15.29 -7.73 -22.46
C ALA A 35 -14.83 -6.44 -23.15
N ALA A 36 -15.65 -5.38 -23.09
CA ALA A 36 -15.37 -4.08 -23.70
C ALA A 36 -14.40 -3.19 -22.88
N PHE A 37 -13.98 -3.60 -21.68
CA PHE A 37 -13.13 -2.79 -20.80
C PHE A 37 -11.79 -3.49 -20.48
N PRO A 38 -10.74 -3.30 -21.30
CA PRO A 38 -9.50 -4.09 -21.22
C PRO A 38 -8.74 -4.02 -19.88
N LEU A 39 -8.85 -2.90 -19.16
CA LEU A 39 -8.21 -2.73 -17.85
C LEU A 39 -9.02 -3.35 -16.71
N VAL A 40 -10.35 -3.43 -16.83
CA VAL A 40 -11.23 -3.95 -15.78
C VAL A 40 -11.85 -5.31 -16.11
N ARG A 41 -11.35 -5.99 -17.13
CA ARG A 41 -11.62 -7.41 -17.38
C ARG A 41 -10.65 -8.28 -16.57
N ASN A 42 -11.08 -9.49 -16.21
CA ASN A 42 -10.24 -10.48 -15.53
C ASN A 42 -9.71 -9.97 -14.17
N LEU A 43 -10.60 -9.44 -13.34
CA LEU A 43 -10.25 -8.86 -12.03
C LEU A 43 -10.50 -9.80 -10.86
N THR A 44 -11.42 -10.74 -11.01
CA THR A 44 -11.87 -11.62 -9.92
C THR A 44 -11.71 -13.08 -10.29
N SER A 45 -11.79 -13.95 -9.29
CA SER A 45 -11.70 -15.40 -9.45
C SER A 45 -12.75 -16.08 -8.58
N SER A 46 -13.84 -16.51 -9.20
CA SER A 46 -14.81 -17.40 -8.58
C SER A 46 -14.19 -18.73 -8.16
N ALA A 47 -13.06 -19.11 -8.76
CA ALA A 47 -12.34 -20.33 -8.43
C ALA A 47 -11.97 -20.38 -6.93
N ILE A 48 -11.42 -19.29 -6.38
CA ILE A 48 -11.22 -19.14 -4.94
C ILE A 48 -10.92 -17.67 -4.63
N GLN A 49 -11.61 -17.10 -3.64
CA GLN A 49 -11.45 -15.72 -3.20
C GLN A 49 -11.89 -15.59 -1.74
N GLY A 50 -11.38 -14.59 -1.04
CA GLY A 50 -11.73 -14.38 0.35
C GLY A 50 -11.40 -12.99 0.86
N TYR A 51 -11.84 -12.72 2.08
CA TYR A 51 -11.53 -11.50 2.82
C TYR A 51 -11.44 -11.78 4.32
N ALA A 52 -10.77 -10.87 5.03
CA ALA A 52 -10.63 -10.91 6.48
C ALA A 52 -11.68 -10.01 7.16
N SER A 53 -12.08 -10.37 8.38
CA SER A 53 -12.98 -9.56 9.21
C SER A 53 -12.33 -8.27 9.75
N LYS A 54 -11.01 -8.17 9.66
CA LYS A 54 -10.20 -7.03 10.12
C LYS A 54 -9.05 -6.81 9.16
N THR A 55 -8.63 -5.55 9.02
CA THR A 55 -7.44 -5.19 8.24
C THR A 55 -6.15 -5.39 9.02
N SER A 56 -6.18 -5.18 10.34
CA SER A 56 -5.06 -5.41 11.24
C SER A 56 -5.48 -6.10 12.54
N ALA A 57 -4.51 -6.72 13.21
CA ALA A 57 -4.69 -7.30 14.55
C ALA A 57 -3.37 -7.34 15.32
N TYR A 58 -3.44 -7.31 16.64
CA TYR A 58 -2.29 -7.62 17.50
C TYR A 58 -2.12 -9.14 17.69
N PRO A 59 -0.91 -9.59 18.09
CA PRO A 59 -0.74 -10.92 18.66
C PRO A 59 -1.74 -11.19 19.79
N GLY A 60 -2.31 -12.41 19.78
CA GLY A 60 -3.39 -12.87 20.65
C GLY A 60 -4.81 -12.54 20.14
N GLU A 61 -4.97 -11.64 19.17
CA GLU A 61 -6.30 -11.26 18.67
C GLU A 61 -6.78 -12.18 17.53
N PRO A 62 -8.10 -12.39 17.40
CA PRO A 62 -8.65 -13.18 16.31
C PRO A 62 -8.90 -12.36 15.04
N ILE A 63 -8.69 -13.00 13.90
CA ILE A 63 -9.16 -12.60 12.56
C ILE A 63 -9.95 -13.77 11.96
N ASP A 64 -11.18 -13.48 11.50
CA ASP A 64 -12.00 -14.41 10.75
C ASP A 64 -11.72 -14.29 9.26
N LEU A 65 -11.50 -15.43 8.62
CA LEU A 65 -11.28 -15.57 7.18
C LEU A 65 -12.53 -16.16 6.54
N LYS A 66 -13.08 -15.43 5.57
CA LYS A 66 -14.30 -15.81 4.84
C LYS A 66 -13.91 -16.12 3.39
N VAL A 67 -14.21 -17.33 2.94
CA VAL A 67 -13.77 -17.84 1.63
C VAL A 67 -14.97 -18.32 0.83
N SER A 68 -15.00 -17.95 -0.46
CA SER A 68 -15.92 -18.48 -1.45
C SER A 68 -15.15 -19.15 -2.57
N MET A 69 -15.65 -20.28 -3.07
CA MET A 69 -15.00 -21.01 -4.16
C MET A 69 -16.02 -21.79 -5.00
N GLU A 70 -15.84 -21.76 -6.33
CA GLU A 70 -16.66 -22.45 -7.33
C GLU A 70 -15.78 -23.26 -8.32
N PRO A 71 -16.03 -24.57 -8.52
CA PRO A 71 -17.02 -25.38 -7.81
C PRO A 71 -16.65 -25.56 -6.34
N GLU A 72 -17.60 -26.02 -5.53
CA GLU A 72 -17.34 -26.41 -4.14
C GLU A 72 -16.22 -27.47 -4.06
N GLY A 73 -15.51 -27.53 -2.94
CA GLY A 73 -14.41 -28.46 -2.78
C GLY A 73 -13.59 -28.20 -1.52
N GLU A 74 -12.34 -28.65 -1.53
CA GLU A 74 -11.41 -28.40 -0.43
C GLU A 74 -10.40 -27.32 -0.79
N PHE A 75 -9.97 -26.54 0.20
CA PHE A 75 -8.89 -25.58 0.08
C PHE A 75 -8.02 -25.57 1.33
N SER A 76 -6.77 -25.13 1.19
CA SER A 76 -5.85 -24.91 2.31
C SER A 76 -5.44 -23.44 2.37
N ILE A 77 -4.97 -23.00 3.54
CA ILE A 77 -4.46 -21.66 3.77
C ILE A 77 -3.01 -21.78 4.22
N SER A 78 -2.10 -21.11 3.54
CA SER A 78 -0.71 -20.92 3.99
C SER A 78 -0.49 -19.45 4.31
N PHE A 79 -0.02 -19.16 5.52
CA PHE A 79 0.24 -17.80 5.98
C PHE A 79 1.69 -17.43 5.76
N TYR A 80 1.93 -16.27 5.17
CA TYR A 80 3.27 -15.75 4.92
C TYR A 80 3.39 -14.35 5.49
N ARG A 81 4.49 -14.07 6.21
CA ARG A 81 4.92 -12.70 6.54
C ARG A 81 5.82 -12.23 5.39
N LEU A 82 5.49 -11.09 4.79
CA LEU A 82 6.32 -10.47 3.75
C LEU A 82 7.48 -9.70 4.39
N GLY A 83 8.61 -9.63 3.69
CA GLY A 83 9.87 -9.10 4.21
C GLY A 83 11.08 -9.52 3.37
N TRP A 84 12.30 -9.18 3.79
CA TRP A 84 13.50 -9.44 2.97
C TRP A 84 13.88 -10.92 2.90
N TYR A 85 14.09 -11.56 4.06
CA TYR A 85 14.46 -12.98 4.24
C TYR A 85 15.52 -13.50 3.24
N GLY A 86 16.65 -12.79 3.13
CA GLY A 86 17.72 -13.15 2.20
C GLY A 86 17.34 -13.00 0.72
N GLY A 87 16.43 -12.08 0.42
CA GLY A 87 15.97 -11.78 -0.93
C GLY A 87 14.76 -12.60 -1.41
N LEU A 88 14.18 -13.45 -0.57
CA LEU A 88 13.09 -14.36 -0.95
C LEU A 88 11.69 -13.74 -0.85
N GLY A 89 11.55 -12.58 -0.20
CA GLY A 89 10.31 -11.79 -0.18
C GLY A 89 9.26 -12.23 0.84
N GLY A 90 9.48 -13.35 1.55
CA GLY A 90 8.56 -13.78 2.58
C GLY A 90 8.99 -15.04 3.32
N ARG A 91 8.31 -15.33 4.42
CA ARG A 91 8.52 -16.51 5.27
C ARG A 91 7.20 -17.20 5.54
N LEU A 92 7.19 -18.53 5.47
CA LEU A 92 6.02 -19.33 5.84
C LEU A 92 5.85 -19.30 7.37
N MET A 93 4.71 -18.82 7.83
CA MET A 93 4.38 -18.61 9.24
C MET A 93 3.49 -19.71 9.80
N GLY A 94 2.70 -20.36 8.95
CA GLY A 94 1.81 -21.44 9.37
C GLY A 94 0.93 -21.94 8.22
N LYS A 95 0.23 -23.05 8.47
CA LYS A 95 -0.75 -23.62 7.53
C LYS A 95 -2.01 -24.03 8.28
N MET A 96 -3.15 -23.91 7.61
CA MET A 96 -4.45 -24.34 8.11
C MET A 96 -5.24 -25.06 7.02
N GLY A 97 -6.12 -25.98 7.44
CA GLY A 97 -6.93 -26.80 6.54
C GLY A 97 -6.35 -28.21 6.27
N PRO A 98 -6.90 -28.93 5.28
CA PRO A 98 -7.91 -28.46 4.32
C PRO A 98 -9.26 -28.13 4.98
N TYR A 99 -9.97 -27.15 4.44
CA TYR A 99 -11.33 -26.77 4.78
C TYR A 99 -12.26 -27.10 3.62
N ARG A 100 -13.50 -27.45 3.93
CA ARG A 100 -14.57 -27.52 2.92
C ARG A 100 -15.01 -26.10 2.59
N GLY A 101 -14.80 -25.69 1.35
CA GLY A 101 -15.30 -24.43 0.82
C GLY A 101 -16.52 -24.64 -0.06
N LYS A 102 -17.41 -23.65 -0.02
CA LYS A 102 -18.65 -23.60 -0.78
C LYS A 102 -18.75 -22.28 -1.54
N THR A 103 -19.67 -22.20 -2.48
CA THR A 103 -20.00 -20.93 -3.13
C THR A 103 -20.81 -20.07 -2.17
N GLN A 104 -20.34 -18.87 -1.90
CA GLN A 104 -21.02 -17.90 -1.05
C GLN A 104 -21.57 -16.74 -1.89
N LEU A 105 -22.71 -16.18 -1.48
CA LEU A 105 -23.47 -15.22 -2.27
C LEU A 105 -22.69 -13.91 -2.50
N VAL A 106 -22.62 -13.46 -3.75
CA VAL A 106 -22.28 -12.06 -4.05
C VAL A 106 -23.51 -11.20 -3.77
N PRO A 107 -23.46 -10.27 -2.80
CA PRO A 107 -24.63 -9.49 -2.38
C PRO A 107 -25.15 -8.62 -3.51
N MET A 108 -26.45 -8.32 -3.52
CA MET A 108 -27.01 -7.28 -4.39
C MET A 108 -26.40 -5.92 -4.06
N MET A 109 -26.33 -5.05 -5.06
CA MET A 109 -25.82 -3.70 -4.91
C MET A 109 -26.89 -2.78 -4.31
N SER A 110 -26.52 -1.94 -3.35
CA SER A 110 -27.41 -0.90 -2.80
C SER A 110 -27.53 0.31 -3.74
N MET A 111 -28.42 1.27 -3.40
CA MET A 111 -28.55 2.52 -4.14
C MET A 111 -27.27 3.37 -4.14
N GLN A 112 -26.46 3.28 -3.08
CA GLN A 112 -25.14 3.94 -2.97
C GLN A 112 -24.00 3.06 -3.50
N ARG A 113 -24.34 2.04 -4.29
CA ARG A 113 -23.42 1.09 -4.91
C ARG A 113 -22.60 0.24 -3.94
N LEU A 114 -23.02 0.20 -2.68
CA LEU A 114 -22.42 -0.61 -1.65
C LEU A 114 -22.69 -2.09 -1.90
N ARG A 115 -21.69 -2.92 -1.60
CA ARG A 115 -21.79 -4.38 -1.54
C ARG A 115 -21.05 -4.88 -0.31
N GLU A 116 -21.77 -5.58 0.56
CA GLU A 116 -21.23 -6.20 1.77
C GLU A 116 -21.53 -7.69 1.76
N CYS A 117 -20.49 -8.51 1.76
CA CYS A 117 -20.65 -9.95 1.83
C CYS A 117 -21.05 -10.36 3.24
N VAL A 118 -22.07 -11.22 3.32
CA VAL A 118 -22.50 -11.92 4.55
C VAL A 118 -21.97 -13.35 4.56
N TRP A 119 -20.70 -13.52 4.18
CA TRP A 119 -20.10 -14.84 4.06
C TRP A 119 -19.89 -15.48 5.44
N GLU A 120 -20.22 -16.76 5.55
CA GLU A 120 -19.89 -17.59 6.69
C GLU A 120 -18.37 -17.67 6.86
N VAL A 121 -17.94 -17.64 8.13
CA VAL A 121 -16.54 -17.80 8.51
C VAL A 121 -16.07 -19.19 8.11
N SER A 122 -15.03 -19.26 7.28
CA SER A 122 -14.45 -20.51 6.81
C SER A 122 -13.31 -20.98 7.72
N ALA A 123 -12.55 -20.03 8.28
CA ALA A 123 -11.48 -20.29 9.24
C ALA A 123 -11.31 -19.09 10.18
N ARG A 124 -10.83 -19.35 11.41
CA ARG A 124 -10.45 -18.31 12.39
C ARG A 124 -8.98 -18.47 12.73
N LEU A 125 -8.19 -17.42 12.51
CA LEU A 125 -6.81 -17.34 12.94
C LEU A 125 -6.75 -16.50 14.22
N THR A 126 -6.24 -17.05 15.31
CA THR A 126 -5.75 -16.23 16.43
C THR A 126 -4.29 -15.94 16.15
N ILE A 127 -3.91 -14.67 16.06
CA ILE A 127 -2.53 -14.28 15.74
C ILE A 127 -1.60 -14.86 16.83
N PRO A 128 -0.67 -15.76 16.51
CA PRO A 128 0.26 -16.30 17.49
C PRO A 128 1.14 -15.21 18.12
N ASP A 129 1.47 -15.37 19.40
CA ASP A 129 2.24 -14.37 20.17
C ASP A 129 3.65 -14.12 19.63
N ASP A 130 4.22 -15.07 18.88
CA ASP A 130 5.54 -15.00 18.28
C ASP A 130 5.53 -14.44 16.84
N TRP A 131 4.37 -14.05 16.31
CA TRP A 131 4.28 -13.42 15.00
C TRP A 131 4.74 -11.96 15.07
N GLN A 132 5.83 -11.68 14.36
CA GLN A 132 6.40 -10.34 14.28
C GLN A 132 5.51 -9.40 13.46
N SER A 133 5.45 -8.12 13.84
CA SER A 133 4.70 -7.13 13.06
C SER A 133 5.15 -7.11 11.59
N GLY A 134 4.20 -6.97 10.68
CA GLY A 134 4.43 -7.11 9.23
C GLY A 134 3.14 -7.15 8.44
N VAL A 135 3.28 -7.15 7.12
CA VAL A 135 2.20 -7.46 6.19
C VAL A 135 2.16 -8.96 5.94
N TYR A 136 0.97 -9.53 6.06
CA TYR A 136 0.74 -10.97 5.96
C TYR A 136 -0.19 -11.31 4.81
N LEU A 137 0.18 -12.36 4.07
CA LEU A 137 -0.68 -12.98 3.07
C LEU A 137 -1.15 -14.34 3.56
N ALA A 138 -2.46 -14.51 3.72
CA ALA A 138 -3.10 -15.80 3.76
C ALA A 138 -3.35 -16.27 2.32
N LYS A 139 -2.42 -17.07 1.79
CA LYS A 139 -2.53 -17.66 0.46
C LYS A 139 -3.50 -18.84 0.49
N LEU A 140 -4.65 -18.64 -0.15
CA LEU A 140 -5.66 -19.66 -0.38
C LEU A 140 -5.19 -20.54 -1.54
N SER A 141 -5.36 -21.85 -1.44
CA SER A 141 -5.06 -22.78 -2.53
C SER A 141 -6.10 -23.88 -2.57
N ARG A 142 -6.78 -24.02 -3.70
CA ARG A 142 -7.67 -25.17 -3.95
C ARG A 142 -6.88 -26.47 -3.86
N VAL A 143 -7.51 -27.50 -3.30
CA VAL A 143 -7.00 -28.87 -3.29
C VAL A 143 -7.67 -29.60 -4.45
N GLU A 144 -6.90 -29.94 -5.48
CA GLU A 144 -7.41 -30.65 -6.66
C GLU A 144 -7.40 -32.17 -6.42
N PRO A 145 -8.52 -32.89 -6.65
CA PRO A 145 -8.57 -34.35 -6.50
C PRO A 145 -7.59 -35.05 -7.46
N GLY A 146 -6.79 -35.98 -6.94
CA GLY A 146 -5.93 -36.85 -7.77
C GLY A 146 -4.57 -36.26 -8.18
N ALA A 147 -4.11 -35.17 -7.55
CA ALA A 147 -2.76 -34.66 -7.74
C ALA A 147 -1.70 -35.73 -7.38
N ALA A 148 -1.00 -36.25 -8.40
CA ALA A 148 0.10 -37.18 -8.20
C ALA A 148 1.24 -36.53 -7.41
N SER A 149 1.80 -37.27 -6.45
CA SER A 149 2.88 -36.83 -5.54
C SER A 149 4.19 -36.38 -6.22
N SER A 150 4.33 -36.58 -7.54
CA SER A 150 5.57 -36.35 -8.29
C SER A 150 5.67 -34.98 -8.99
N ALA A 151 4.64 -34.15 -8.95
CA ALA A 151 4.70 -32.74 -9.36
C ALA A 151 3.73 -31.92 -8.51
N PRO A 152 4.12 -30.73 -8.00
CA PRO A 152 3.20 -29.92 -7.22
C PRO A 152 2.10 -29.39 -8.14
N ASN A 153 0.93 -30.02 -8.09
CA ASN A 153 -0.27 -29.49 -8.72
C ASN A 153 -0.80 -28.36 -7.83
N TYR A 154 -0.36 -27.13 -8.09
CA TYR A 154 -0.90 -25.97 -7.40
C TYR A 154 -2.33 -25.75 -7.91
N GLY A 155 -3.35 -26.11 -7.13
CA GLY A 155 -4.72 -25.69 -7.42
C GLY A 155 -4.82 -24.17 -7.52
N VAL A 156 -5.93 -23.64 -8.04
CA VAL A 156 -6.09 -22.18 -8.21
C VAL A 156 -5.92 -21.45 -6.87
N GLN A 157 -5.31 -20.27 -6.90
CA GLN A 157 -4.85 -19.53 -5.72
C GLN A 157 -5.32 -18.07 -5.76
N SER A 158 -5.46 -17.50 -4.58
CA SER A 158 -5.65 -16.06 -4.33
C SER A 158 -5.18 -15.73 -2.91
N TYR A 159 -5.07 -14.44 -2.58
CA TYR A 159 -4.72 -14.01 -1.23
C TYR A 159 -5.91 -13.48 -0.44
N ILE A 160 -5.73 -13.48 0.87
CA ILE A 160 -6.31 -12.50 1.79
C ILE A 160 -5.13 -11.78 2.44
N THR A 161 -5.10 -10.45 2.42
CA THR A 161 -4.06 -9.63 3.06
C THR A 161 -4.53 -9.08 4.41
N PHE A 162 -3.63 -8.97 5.37
CA PHE A 162 -3.85 -8.31 6.67
C PHE A 162 -2.52 -7.89 7.31
N VAL A 163 -2.57 -7.02 8.31
CA VAL A 163 -1.41 -6.53 9.05
C VAL A 163 -1.36 -7.12 10.45
N VAL A 164 -0.18 -7.57 10.88
CA VAL A 164 0.07 -7.87 12.29
C VAL A 164 0.76 -6.66 12.91
N LYS A 165 0.17 -6.11 13.97
CA LYS A 165 0.69 -4.95 14.70
C LYS A 165 1.69 -5.36 15.78
N SER A 166 2.37 -4.38 16.37
CA SER A 166 3.15 -4.58 17.60
C SER A 166 2.87 -3.52 18.65
N ARG A 167 3.01 -3.90 19.92
CA ARG A 167 2.96 -2.98 21.07
C ARG A 167 4.35 -2.51 21.51
N ARG A 168 5.40 -3.03 20.86
CA ARG A 168 6.80 -2.66 21.13
C ARG A 168 7.09 -1.25 20.61
N GLU A 169 8.09 -0.63 21.19
CA GLU A 169 8.72 0.55 20.58
C GLU A 169 9.52 0.14 19.35
N CYS A 170 9.53 1.00 18.33
CA CYS A 170 10.29 0.83 17.09
C CYS A 170 10.82 2.17 16.59
N ASP A 171 11.83 2.13 15.72
CA ASP A 171 12.32 3.35 15.08
C ASP A 171 11.33 3.83 14.00
N LEU A 172 10.83 2.90 13.17
CA LEU A 172 9.96 3.20 12.03
C LEU A 172 8.58 2.54 12.18
N LEU A 173 7.51 3.30 11.95
CA LEU A 173 6.16 2.78 11.74
C LEU A 173 5.78 2.91 10.27
N PHE A 174 5.66 1.77 9.59
CA PHE A 174 5.22 1.67 8.20
C PHE A 174 3.70 1.53 8.15
N GLN A 175 3.02 2.55 7.63
CA GLN A 175 1.60 2.47 7.35
C GLN A 175 1.35 1.85 5.97
N VAL A 176 0.44 0.88 5.91
CA VAL A 176 -0.13 0.42 4.63
C VAL A 176 -1.38 1.22 4.28
N SER A 177 -1.61 1.46 2.99
CA SER A 177 -2.67 2.36 2.49
C SER A 177 -3.97 1.61 2.16
N ASP A 178 -4.47 0.78 3.07
CA ASP A 178 -5.55 -0.16 2.79
C ASP A 178 -6.93 0.48 2.57
N ILE A 179 -7.18 1.70 3.06
CA ILE A 179 -8.34 2.50 2.59
C ILE A 179 -8.20 2.83 1.11
N THR A 180 -7.02 3.20 0.60
CA THR A 180 -6.79 3.44 -0.84
C THR A 180 -6.97 2.15 -1.63
N TRP A 181 -6.40 1.04 -1.17
CA TRP A 181 -6.59 -0.26 -1.84
C TRP A 181 -8.08 -0.57 -1.99
N GLN A 182 -8.87 -0.28 -0.96
CA GLN A 182 -10.29 -0.55 -0.93
C GLN A 182 -11.15 0.45 -1.73
N ALA A 183 -10.70 1.70 -1.85
CA ALA A 183 -11.29 2.73 -2.70
C ALA A 183 -11.19 2.34 -4.18
N TYR A 184 -10.06 1.76 -4.59
CA TYR A 184 -9.82 1.32 -5.96
C TYR A 184 -10.25 -0.12 -6.24
N ASN A 185 -10.54 -0.92 -5.20
CA ASN A 185 -10.99 -2.30 -5.35
C ASN A 185 -12.30 -2.38 -6.15
N LYS A 186 -12.23 -2.97 -7.35
CA LYS A 186 -13.35 -3.11 -8.30
C LYS A 186 -14.17 -4.39 -8.13
N TRP A 187 -13.92 -5.19 -7.09
CA TRP A 187 -14.67 -6.42 -6.82
C TRP A 187 -16.20 -6.16 -6.72
N PRO A 188 -17.08 -7.02 -7.28
CA PRO A 188 -16.81 -8.30 -7.95
C PRO A 188 -16.53 -8.18 -9.46
N GLY A 189 -16.45 -6.95 -9.99
CA GLY A 189 -16.31 -6.68 -11.42
C GLY A 189 -15.82 -5.27 -11.68
N ASN A 190 -16.71 -4.27 -11.68
CA ASN A 190 -16.34 -2.85 -11.86
C ASN A 190 -16.98 -1.98 -10.77
N ASP A 191 -16.96 -2.43 -9.52
CA ASP A 191 -17.66 -1.77 -8.42
C ASP A 191 -16.66 -1.24 -7.39
N SER A 192 -16.46 0.07 -7.40
CA SER A 192 -15.64 0.79 -6.41
C SER A 192 -16.22 2.19 -6.16
N ILE A 193 -15.62 2.98 -5.27
CA ILE A 193 -16.09 4.37 -5.07
C ILE A 193 -15.89 5.24 -6.32
N TYR A 194 -15.13 4.77 -7.31
CA TYR A 194 -14.95 5.41 -8.61
C TYR A 194 -16.00 5.02 -9.65
N THR A 195 -17.04 4.29 -9.28
CA THR A 195 -18.07 3.85 -10.24
C THR A 195 -19.44 4.15 -9.68
N ASP A 196 -20.13 5.14 -10.24
CA ASP A 196 -21.50 5.59 -9.89
C ASP A 196 -22.60 4.90 -10.72
N GLY A 197 -22.21 3.98 -11.61
CA GLY A 197 -23.13 3.27 -12.51
C GLY A 197 -23.37 3.98 -13.84
N THR A 198 -22.79 5.16 -14.03
CA THR A 198 -22.68 5.77 -15.35
C THR A 198 -21.51 5.17 -16.12
N PRO A 199 -21.37 5.45 -17.43
CA PRO A 199 -20.18 5.06 -18.19
C PRO A 199 -18.88 5.68 -17.70
N ASN A 200 -18.93 6.67 -16.78
CA ASN A 200 -17.73 7.24 -16.18
C ASN A 200 -17.08 6.24 -15.23
N VAL A 201 -15.88 5.78 -15.59
CA VAL A 201 -15.11 4.81 -14.80
C VAL A 201 -14.25 5.45 -13.70
N TRP A 202 -14.21 6.79 -13.64
CA TRP A 202 -13.47 7.61 -12.67
C TRP A 202 -14.38 8.63 -12.00
N TYR A 203 -15.51 8.18 -11.45
CA TYR A 203 -16.39 9.02 -10.66
C TYR A 203 -15.68 9.52 -9.37
N GLN A 204 -15.83 10.81 -9.05
CA GLN A 204 -15.16 11.46 -7.92
C GLN A 204 -16.14 12.11 -6.92
N GLY A 205 -17.44 11.82 -7.03
CA GLY A 205 -18.42 12.36 -6.08
C GLY A 205 -18.55 11.54 -4.80
N THR A 206 -19.53 11.91 -3.98
CA THR A 206 -19.77 11.43 -2.61
C THR A 206 -20.89 10.39 -2.49
N GLU A 207 -21.58 10.08 -3.59
CA GLU A 207 -22.80 9.25 -3.56
C GLU A 207 -22.53 7.73 -3.57
N THR A 208 -21.26 7.34 -3.60
CA THR A 208 -20.82 5.93 -3.64
C THR A 208 -20.13 5.53 -2.34
N ARG A 209 -20.41 4.31 -1.89
CA ARG A 209 -19.79 3.70 -0.70
C ARG A 209 -19.07 2.41 -1.07
N THR A 210 -18.04 2.06 -0.29
CA THR A 210 -17.33 0.78 -0.39
C THR A 210 -17.18 0.15 0.99
N SER A 211 -17.11 -1.19 1.04
CA SER A 211 -16.97 -1.95 2.29
C SER A 211 -15.75 -2.86 2.27
N PHE A 212 -15.04 -2.97 3.39
CA PHE A 212 -14.00 -3.96 3.61
C PHE A 212 -14.55 -5.40 3.76
N ASP A 213 -15.86 -5.59 3.86
CA ASP A 213 -16.50 -6.90 3.90
C ASP A 213 -16.66 -7.50 2.50
N ARG A 214 -15.58 -7.49 1.71
CA ARG A 214 -15.49 -8.11 0.38
C ARG A 214 -14.04 -8.42 -0.01
N PRO A 215 -13.79 -9.40 -0.91
CA PRO A 215 -12.45 -9.69 -1.41
C PRO A 215 -11.79 -8.52 -2.13
N TYR A 216 -10.46 -8.50 -2.13
CA TYR A 216 -9.69 -7.67 -3.06
C TYR A 216 -9.63 -8.31 -4.44
N ALA A 217 -9.98 -7.55 -5.47
CA ALA A 217 -9.73 -7.91 -6.86
C ALA A 217 -8.22 -7.82 -7.20
N LYS A 218 -7.85 -8.32 -8.38
CA LYS A 218 -6.56 -8.05 -9.02
C LYS A 218 -6.41 -6.54 -9.24
N TYR A 219 -5.21 -6.00 -9.02
CA TYR A 219 -4.87 -4.64 -9.38
C TYR A 219 -5.11 -4.37 -10.88
N CYS A 220 -5.64 -3.18 -11.18
CA CYS A 220 -6.19 -2.88 -12.50
C CYS A 220 -6.09 -1.42 -12.95
N GLN A 221 -5.31 -0.58 -12.25
CA GLN A 221 -5.31 0.85 -12.58
C GLN A 221 -4.34 1.17 -13.73
N ILE A 222 -3.02 1.06 -13.50
CA ILE A 222 -2.03 1.51 -14.50
C ILE A 222 -1.35 0.38 -15.30
N LEU A 223 -1.27 -0.83 -14.73
CA LEU A 223 -0.60 -1.98 -15.33
C LEU A 223 -1.34 -3.28 -15.01
N ASP A 224 -1.13 -4.31 -15.82
CA ASP A 224 -1.69 -5.66 -15.57
C ASP A 224 -0.79 -6.44 -14.62
N ALA A 225 -1.29 -6.73 -13.42
CA ALA A 225 -0.58 -7.45 -12.36
C ALA A 225 -1.32 -8.73 -11.95
N PRO A 226 -1.26 -9.82 -12.74
CA PRO A 226 -2.05 -11.04 -12.50
C PRO A 226 -1.77 -11.73 -11.16
N LEU A 227 -0.59 -11.54 -10.57
CA LEU A 227 -0.24 -12.18 -9.30
C LEU A 227 -0.64 -11.35 -8.06
N SER A 228 -1.36 -10.24 -8.24
CA SER A 228 -1.86 -9.37 -7.16
C SER A 228 -3.27 -9.74 -6.65
N LEU A 229 -3.88 -10.82 -7.15
CA LEU A 229 -5.25 -11.20 -6.79
C LEU A 229 -5.38 -11.42 -5.28
N GLY A 230 -6.12 -10.51 -4.60
CA GLY A 230 -6.36 -10.58 -3.16
C GLY A 230 -5.32 -9.85 -2.28
N SER A 231 -4.28 -9.25 -2.86
CA SER A 231 -3.19 -8.62 -2.09
C SER A 231 -3.44 -7.15 -1.73
N GLY A 232 -4.54 -6.56 -2.19
CA GLY A 232 -4.66 -5.09 -2.27
C GLY A 232 -3.57 -4.54 -3.20
N GLU A 233 -3.06 -3.34 -2.90
CA GLU A 233 -2.03 -2.69 -3.72
C GLU A 233 -0.62 -2.76 -3.10
N PHE A 234 -0.48 -3.43 -1.96
CA PHE A 234 0.80 -3.57 -1.23
C PHE A 234 1.95 -4.02 -2.13
N LEU A 235 1.75 -5.11 -2.88
CA LEU A 235 2.79 -5.70 -3.74
C LEU A 235 3.28 -4.75 -4.84
N LEU A 236 2.48 -3.75 -5.20
CA LEU A 236 2.80 -2.81 -6.26
C LEU A 236 3.49 -1.58 -5.66
N TRP A 237 2.87 -0.92 -4.68
CA TRP A 237 3.30 0.43 -4.29
C TRP A 237 4.11 0.49 -3.00
N GLU A 238 4.05 -0.53 -2.15
CA GLU A 238 4.58 -0.46 -0.78
C GLU A 238 5.64 -1.52 -0.50
N HIS A 239 5.54 -2.68 -1.14
CA HIS A 239 6.46 -3.80 -0.97
C HIS A 239 7.91 -3.45 -1.28
N PRO A 240 8.25 -2.66 -2.33
CA PRO A 240 9.63 -2.26 -2.59
C PRO A 240 10.29 -1.51 -1.41
N MET A 241 9.57 -0.61 -0.76
CA MET A 241 10.12 0.10 0.40
C MET A 241 10.16 -0.80 1.64
N ALA A 242 9.09 -1.56 1.92
CA ALA A 242 9.07 -2.49 3.05
C ALA A 242 10.23 -3.50 2.98
N PHE A 243 10.46 -4.08 1.79
CA PHE A 243 11.55 -5.01 1.55
C PHE A 243 12.93 -4.35 1.73
N TRP A 244 13.10 -3.12 1.20
CA TRP A 244 14.35 -2.38 1.35
C TRP A 244 14.64 -2.03 2.81
N LEU A 245 13.65 -1.56 3.57
CA LEU A 245 13.82 -1.24 4.99
C LEU A 245 14.30 -2.45 5.79
N GLU A 246 13.69 -3.62 5.55
CA GLU A 246 14.09 -4.86 6.19
C GLU A 246 15.47 -5.35 5.74
N GLU A 247 15.81 -5.20 4.45
CA GLU A 247 17.14 -5.50 3.91
C GLU A 247 18.24 -4.66 4.56
N GLN A 248 17.98 -3.36 4.75
CA GLN A 248 18.92 -2.45 5.40
C GLN A 248 19.00 -2.65 6.92
N GLY A 249 18.13 -3.50 7.50
CA GLY A 249 18.13 -3.80 8.92
C GLY A 249 17.57 -2.68 9.78
N TYR A 250 16.62 -1.89 9.27
CA TYR A 250 15.85 -0.93 10.08
C TYR A 250 14.93 -1.65 11.05
N ASP A 251 14.68 -1.02 12.20
CA ASP A 251 13.69 -1.51 13.16
C ASP A 251 12.29 -0.98 12.80
N VAL A 252 11.53 -1.79 12.06
CA VAL A 252 10.22 -1.41 11.51
C VAL A 252 9.07 -2.22 12.11
N ALA A 253 7.99 -1.53 12.49
CA ALA A 253 6.68 -2.09 12.76
C ALA A 253 5.68 -1.61 11.69
N TYR A 254 4.53 -2.29 11.58
CA TYR A 254 3.54 -2.05 10.55
C TYR A 254 2.15 -1.82 11.15
N CYS A 255 1.37 -0.93 10.54
CA CYS A 255 -0.05 -0.71 10.85
C CYS A 255 -0.89 -0.58 9.56
N SER A 256 -2.20 -0.80 9.68
CA SER A 256 -3.20 -0.37 8.70
C SER A 256 -3.40 1.14 8.83
N ASN A 257 -3.68 1.86 7.75
CA ASN A 257 -3.98 3.29 7.88
C ASN A 257 -5.28 3.53 8.67
N MET A 258 -6.18 2.55 8.72
CA MET A 258 -7.36 2.59 9.60
C MET A 258 -6.99 2.60 11.09
N ASP A 259 -5.81 2.09 11.48
CA ASP A 259 -5.36 2.13 12.87
C ASP A 259 -5.16 3.58 13.35
N LEU A 260 -4.86 4.53 12.46
CA LEU A 260 -4.80 5.94 12.83
C LEU A 260 -6.16 6.52 13.26
N HIS A 261 -7.26 5.86 12.89
CA HIS A 261 -8.62 6.20 13.33
C HIS A 261 -9.03 5.36 14.55
N LEU A 262 -8.88 4.04 14.47
CA LEU A 262 -9.44 3.08 15.44
C LEU A 262 -8.53 2.82 16.64
N ASP A 263 -7.22 3.01 16.49
CA ASP A 263 -6.21 2.68 17.49
C ASP A 263 -5.01 3.64 17.41
N PRO A 264 -5.22 4.96 17.61
CA PRO A 264 -4.18 5.97 17.38
C PRO A 264 -2.96 5.82 18.30
N GLN A 265 -3.04 5.00 19.35
CA GLN A 265 -1.91 4.67 20.24
C GLN A 265 -0.77 3.96 19.52
N VAL A 266 -0.99 3.41 18.31
CA VAL A 266 0.10 2.90 17.46
C VAL A 266 1.15 3.99 17.17
N LEU A 267 0.75 5.26 17.14
CA LEU A 267 1.64 6.40 16.90
C LEU A 267 2.55 6.71 18.11
N ASP A 268 2.24 6.21 19.30
CA ASP A 268 3.00 6.52 20.52
C ASP A 268 4.27 5.67 20.67
N LYS A 269 4.47 4.70 19.78
CA LYS A 269 5.53 3.68 19.88
C LYS A 269 6.62 3.82 18.83
N CYS A 270 6.62 4.91 18.06
CA CYS A 270 7.56 5.11 16.98
C CYS A 270 8.15 6.53 16.94
N LYS A 271 9.36 6.60 16.41
CA LYS A 271 10.09 7.86 16.17
C LYS A 271 9.74 8.48 14.83
N VAL A 272 9.56 7.63 13.80
CA VAL A 272 9.29 8.05 12.43
C VAL A 272 8.09 7.30 11.88
N PHE A 273 7.14 8.02 11.30
CA PHE A 273 6.01 7.48 10.55
C PHE A 273 6.29 7.53 9.04
N LEU A 274 5.87 6.50 8.31
CA LEU A 274 6.07 6.40 6.86
C LEU A 274 4.71 6.27 6.13
N SER A 275 4.42 7.23 5.25
CA SER A 275 3.36 7.17 4.25
C SER A 275 3.98 6.79 2.92
N VAL A 276 3.59 5.66 2.32
CA VAL A 276 4.34 5.04 1.22
C VAL A 276 3.43 4.69 0.05
N GLY A 277 3.89 4.94 -1.18
CA GLY A 277 3.17 4.54 -2.37
C GLY A 277 1.99 5.46 -2.64
N HIS A 278 0.74 5.01 -2.39
CA HIS A 278 -0.47 5.77 -2.72
C HIS A 278 -1.45 5.82 -1.53
N ASP A 279 -1.34 6.89 -0.72
CA ASP A 279 -2.08 7.04 0.54
C ASP A 279 -3.13 8.17 0.48
N GLU A 280 -4.08 8.04 -0.46
CA GLU A 280 -5.00 9.10 -0.88
C GLU A 280 -6.15 9.40 0.09
N TYR A 281 -6.59 8.42 0.89
CA TYR A 281 -7.85 8.50 1.63
C TYR A 281 -7.64 8.49 3.15
N TRP A 282 -8.02 9.60 3.78
CA TRP A 282 -7.82 9.81 5.22
C TRP A 282 -9.13 10.29 5.86
N SER A 283 -9.45 9.81 7.06
CA SER A 283 -10.50 10.46 7.87
C SER A 283 -9.96 11.72 8.54
N ARG A 284 -10.86 12.58 9.02
CA ARG A 284 -10.48 13.77 9.78
C ARG A 284 -9.68 13.40 11.02
N GLU A 285 -10.13 12.38 11.76
CA GLU A 285 -9.49 11.91 12.98
C GLU A 285 -8.08 11.40 12.72
N MET A 286 -7.84 10.68 11.62
CA MET A 286 -6.49 10.23 11.24
C MET A 286 -5.55 11.41 11.01
N PHE A 287 -6.01 12.42 10.28
CA PHE A 287 -5.23 13.62 9.99
C PHE A 287 -4.89 14.40 11.27
N ASP A 288 -5.87 14.59 12.15
CA ASP A 288 -5.70 15.32 13.41
C ASP A 288 -4.78 14.57 14.39
N ASN A 289 -4.89 13.23 14.46
CA ASN A 289 -3.99 12.38 15.26
C ASN A 289 -2.55 12.45 14.73
N MET A 290 -2.37 12.46 13.41
CA MET A 290 -1.06 12.55 12.77
C MET A 290 -0.42 13.94 13.00
N LEU A 291 -1.19 15.03 12.84
CA LEU A 291 -0.74 16.38 13.22
C LEU A 291 -0.29 16.42 14.68
N SER A 292 -1.11 15.89 15.59
CA SER A 292 -0.80 15.85 17.02
C SER A 292 0.48 15.06 17.30
N ALA A 293 0.68 13.93 16.63
CA ALA A 293 1.88 13.11 16.82
C ALA A 293 3.14 13.78 16.24
N ARG A 294 3.04 14.49 15.11
CA ARG A 294 4.10 15.36 14.58
C ARG A 294 4.52 16.40 15.60
N ASP A 295 3.55 17.14 16.12
CA ASP A 295 3.78 18.25 17.05
C ASP A 295 4.29 17.74 18.41
N ALA A 296 3.99 16.49 18.75
CA ALA A 296 4.54 15.75 19.88
C ALA A 296 5.93 15.12 19.59
N GLY A 297 6.55 15.39 18.45
CA GLY A 297 7.94 15.02 18.18
C GLY A 297 8.15 13.83 17.25
N MET A 298 7.12 13.34 16.57
CA MET A 298 7.29 12.28 15.58
C MET A 298 7.79 12.86 14.26
N SER A 299 8.82 12.27 13.68
CA SER A 299 9.22 12.59 12.30
C SER A 299 8.30 11.89 11.31
N ILE A 300 8.11 12.46 10.11
CA ILE A 300 7.20 11.92 9.10
C ILE A 300 7.87 11.91 7.72
N GLY A 301 7.92 10.74 7.10
CA GLY A 301 8.34 10.57 5.71
C GLY A 301 7.17 10.26 4.78
N PHE A 302 6.86 11.18 3.86
CA PHE A 302 5.97 10.95 2.73
C PHE A 302 6.78 10.49 1.52
N PHE A 303 6.78 9.18 1.27
CA PHE A 303 7.34 8.53 0.09
C PHE A 303 6.21 8.15 -0.87
N SER A 304 5.35 9.13 -1.12
CA SER A 304 4.07 8.99 -1.79
C SER A 304 3.73 10.26 -2.57
N GLY A 305 2.74 10.15 -3.45
CA GLY A 305 2.07 11.25 -4.14
C GLY A 305 0.56 11.09 -3.99
N ASN A 306 -0.19 12.18 -4.21
CA ASN A 306 -1.63 12.22 -3.99
C ASN A 306 -2.03 11.76 -2.56
N SER A 307 -1.19 11.99 -1.55
CA SER A 307 -1.47 11.62 -0.17
C SER A 307 -2.45 12.61 0.46
N VAL A 308 -3.30 12.13 1.38
CA VAL A 308 -4.21 13.00 2.18
C VAL A 308 -5.11 13.87 1.27
N TYR A 309 -5.50 13.36 0.11
CA TYR A 309 -6.26 14.13 -0.87
C TYR A 309 -7.75 14.16 -0.55
N TRP A 310 -8.33 13.00 -0.26
CA TRP A 310 -9.74 12.85 0.09
C TRP A 310 -9.93 12.69 1.60
N GLU A 311 -10.74 13.58 2.19
CA GLU A 311 -11.38 13.32 3.47
C GLU A 311 -12.51 12.31 3.27
N ILE A 312 -12.48 11.22 4.06
CA ILE A 312 -13.52 10.20 4.08
C ILE A 312 -14.39 10.27 5.32
N GLU A 313 -15.55 9.62 5.23
CA GLU A 313 -16.43 9.32 6.36
C GLU A 313 -16.56 7.80 6.51
N PHE A 314 -16.35 7.30 7.72
CA PHE A 314 -16.58 5.90 8.07
C PHE A 314 -18.04 5.66 8.48
N HIS A 315 -18.51 4.46 8.18
CA HIS A 315 -19.79 3.94 8.60
C HIS A 315 -19.64 2.51 9.14
N GLU A 316 -20.57 2.10 10.00
CA GLU A 316 -20.71 0.71 10.40
C GLU A 316 -21.10 -0.16 9.19
N SER A 317 -20.77 -1.45 9.25
CA SER A 317 -21.29 -2.43 8.30
C SER A 317 -22.80 -2.53 8.41
N GLU A 318 -23.53 -2.45 7.29
CA GLU A 318 -25.00 -2.61 7.29
C GLU A 318 -25.42 -4.07 7.56
N VAL A 319 -24.47 -5.00 7.64
CA VAL A 319 -24.72 -6.44 7.81
C VAL A 319 -24.10 -7.06 9.06
N THR A 320 -23.11 -6.41 9.69
CA THR A 320 -22.48 -6.92 10.91
C THR A 320 -22.46 -5.92 12.07
N ASP A 321 -22.90 -4.67 11.85
CA ASP A 321 -22.80 -3.54 12.78
C ASP A 321 -21.35 -3.23 13.22
N ALA A 322 -20.35 -3.86 12.60
CA ALA A 322 -18.95 -3.62 12.93
C ALA A 322 -18.53 -2.21 12.48
N PRO A 323 -17.83 -1.44 13.33
CA PRO A 323 -17.47 -0.07 13.02
C PRO A 323 -16.43 0.00 11.89
N CYS A 324 -16.46 1.11 11.16
CA CYS A 324 -15.48 1.46 10.12
C CYS A 324 -15.28 0.39 9.04
N ARG A 325 -16.29 -0.44 8.77
CA ARG A 325 -16.25 -1.41 7.68
C ARG A 325 -16.64 -0.80 6.35
N VAL A 326 -17.39 0.30 6.35
CA VAL A 326 -17.86 1.02 5.17
C VAL A 326 -17.29 2.43 5.16
N PHE A 327 -17.00 2.99 3.99
CA PHE A 327 -16.67 4.40 3.85
C PHE A 327 -17.11 5.02 2.52
N SER A 328 -17.21 6.34 2.50
CA SER A 328 -17.42 7.19 1.31
C SER A 328 -16.51 8.41 1.34
N ARG A 329 -16.33 9.05 0.19
CA ARG A 329 -15.74 10.40 0.12
C ARG A 329 -16.66 11.39 0.80
N LYS A 330 -16.07 12.34 1.52
CA LYS A 330 -16.75 13.48 2.11
C LYS A 330 -16.41 14.78 1.38
N ARG A 331 -15.12 15.08 1.22
CA ARG A 331 -14.62 16.27 0.51
C ARG A 331 -13.12 16.13 0.22
N LEU A 332 -12.57 17.05 -0.54
CA LEU A 332 -11.12 17.22 -0.59
C LEU A 332 -10.61 17.88 0.70
N PHE A 333 -9.41 17.51 1.14
CA PHE A 333 -8.70 18.26 2.19
C PHE A 333 -8.37 19.70 1.75
N GLY A 334 -8.32 19.95 0.43
CA GLY A 334 -8.42 21.32 -0.11
C GLY A 334 -7.30 22.26 0.30
N GLY A 335 -6.10 21.73 0.55
CA GLY A 335 -4.91 22.47 0.98
C GLY A 335 -4.53 22.27 2.45
N GLU A 336 -5.43 21.74 3.29
CA GLU A 336 -5.09 21.35 4.68
C GLU A 336 -3.98 20.29 4.70
N GLU A 337 -3.94 19.40 3.70
CA GLU A 337 -2.87 18.43 3.46
C GLU A 337 -1.47 19.06 3.55
N GLY A 338 -1.28 20.27 3.02
CA GLY A 338 -0.01 20.99 3.02
C GLY A 338 0.47 21.37 4.42
N ALA A 339 -0.45 21.56 5.37
CA ALA A 339 -0.10 21.82 6.76
C ALA A 339 0.57 20.61 7.42
N LEU A 340 0.36 19.40 6.92
CA LEU A 340 0.99 18.16 7.42
C LEU A 340 2.15 17.72 6.53
N MET A 341 1.96 17.65 5.21
CA MET A 341 2.96 17.07 4.30
C MET A 341 3.87 18.10 3.62
N GLY A 342 3.66 19.39 3.86
CA GLY A 342 4.46 20.49 3.30
C GLY A 342 4.19 20.80 1.83
N LEU A 343 3.37 20.00 1.13
CA LEU A 343 3.04 20.15 -0.28
C LEU A 343 1.54 19.93 -0.52
N LYS A 344 1.05 20.29 -1.71
CA LYS A 344 -0.30 19.97 -2.17
C LYS A 344 -0.32 18.81 -3.17
N SER A 345 -1.43 18.08 -3.20
CA SER A 345 -1.69 16.95 -4.07
C SER A 345 -2.22 17.35 -5.44
N TYR A 346 -1.71 16.66 -6.46
CA TYR A 346 -2.10 16.82 -7.84
C TYR A 346 -2.26 15.45 -8.47
N GLY A 347 -3.14 15.36 -9.47
CA GLY A 347 -3.33 14.13 -10.24
C GLY A 347 -2.14 13.75 -11.13
N PRO A 348 -2.37 12.98 -12.21
CA PRO A 348 -1.31 12.35 -12.99
C PRO A 348 -0.23 13.29 -13.55
N GLY A 349 1.05 12.96 -13.32
CA GLY A 349 2.20 13.64 -13.89
C GLY A 349 3.45 12.74 -13.88
N TYR A 350 4.31 12.89 -14.89
CA TYR A 350 5.49 12.05 -15.05
C TYR A 350 6.74 12.89 -15.33
N GLY A 351 7.86 12.48 -14.75
CA GLY A 351 9.13 13.14 -14.98
C GLY A 351 10.27 12.56 -14.18
N ASP A 352 11.39 13.23 -14.28
CA ASP A 352 12.56 12.97 -13.45
C ASP A 352 12.39 13.66 -12.09
N TRP A 353 13.12 13.25 -11.06
CA TRP A 353 13.21 13.98 -9.80
C TRP A 353 14.51 14.79 -9.80
N THR A 354 14.40 16.12 -9.89
CA THR A 354 15.54 17.01 -10.21
C THR A 354 15.98 17.80 -8.99
N ILE A 355 17.25 17.66 -8.60
CA ILE A 355 17.82 18.32 -7.42
C ILE A 355 17.88 19.84 -7.62
N THR A 356 17.37 20.60 -6.65
CA THR A 356 17.44 22.07 -6.64
C THR A 356 18.36 22.62 -5.54
N ASN A 357 18.48 21.92 -4.41
CA ASN A 357 19.30 22.36 -3.27
C ASN A 357 20.37 21.29 -2.91
N PRO A 358 21.45 21.15 -3.71
CA PRO A 358 22.45 20.10 -3.52
C PRO A 358 23.26 20.24 -2.22
N SER A 359 23.23 21.41 -1.57
CA SER A 359 23.87 21.64 -0.26
C SER A 359 23.07 21.13 0.94
N HIS A 360 21.81 20.70 0.74
CA HIS A 360 20.98 20.21 1.81
C HIS A 360 21.48 18.86 2.36
N TRP A 361 21.36 18.63 3.66
CA TRP A 361 21.93 17.47 4.36
C TRP A 361 21.44 16.11 3.86
N ILE A 362 20.29 16.06 3.19
CA ILE A 362 19.79 14.82 2.57
C ILE A 362 20.73 14.29 1.48
N PHE A 363 21.62 15.15 0.96
CA PHE A 363 22.60 14.83 -0.07
C PHE A 363 24.03 14.63 0.47
N ASP A 364 24.19 14.60 1.81
CA ASP A 364 25.50 14.44 2.45
C ASP A 364 26.23 13.20 1.92
N GLY A 365 27.49 13.41 1.51
CA GLY A 365 28.36 12.34 0.99
C GLY A 365 28.07 11.88 -0.44
N MET A 366 27.10 12.48 -1.15
CA MET A 366 26.69 12.02 -2.47
C MET A 366 27.40 12.72 -3.64
N GLY A 367 27.95 13.92 -3.42
CA GLY A 367 28.68 14.68 -4.45
C GLY A 367 27.80 15.16 -5.62
N VAL A 368 26.51 15.43 -5.35
CA VAL A 368 25.52 15.86 -6.35
C VAL A 368 25.60 17.37 -6.64
N SER A 369 25.05 17.77 -7.78
CA SER A 369 24.91 19.15 -8.23
C SER A 369 23.44 19.51 -8.49
N ALA A 370 23.12 20.80 -8.50
CA ALA A 370 21.81 21.26 -8.93
C ALA A 370 21.58 20.87 -10.40
N GLY A 371 20.41 20.31 -10.70
CA GLY A 371 20.09 19.75 -12.02
C GLY A 371 20.43 18.28 -12.19
N ASP A 372 21.13 17.63 -11.25
CA ASP A 372 21.24 16.17 -11.23
C ASP A 372 19.84 15.56 -11.03
N THR A 373 19.57 14.45 -11.73
CA THR A 373 18.25 13.83 -11.73
C THR A 373 18.27 12.38 -11.27
N ILE A 374 17.16 11.96 -10.68
CA ILE A 374 16.75 10.55 -10.64
C ILE A 374 15.76 10.34 -11.79
N PRO A 375 16.15 9.67 -12.88
CA PRO A 375 15.31 9.63 -14.06
C PRO A 375 14.03 8.82 -13.85
N ALA A 376 12.91 9.33 -14.37
CA ALA A 376 11.61 8.66 -14.41
C ALA A 376 11.03 8.16 -13.07
N ILE A 377 11.42 8.76 -11.94
CA ILE A 377 10.91 8.38 -10.62
C ILE A 377 9.75 9.26 -10.14
N VAL A 378 9.40 10.34 -10.86
CA VAL A 378 8.17 11.08 -10.60
C VAL A 378 7.03 10.45 -11.39
N GLY A 379 6.03 9.97 -10.67
CA GLY A 379 4.81 9.37 -11.19
C GLY A 379 4.16 8.48 -10.14
N TRP A 380 2.99 7.89 -10.41
CA TRP A 380 2.03 8.31 -11.42
C TRP A 380 1.43 9.67 -11.07
N GLU A 381 1.26 9.94 -9.78
CA GLU A 381 0.76 11.22 -9.25
C GLU A 381 1.82 11.82 -8.32
N TYR A 382 1.68 13.11 -8.05
CA TYR A 382 2.76 13.89 -7.45
C TYR A 382 2.25 14.96 -6.49
N HIS A 383 3.17 15.44 -5.65
CA HIS A 383 2.96 16.64 -4.86
C HIS A 383 3.74 17.81 -5.47
N GLY A 384 3.15 19.00 -5.42
CA GLY A 384 3.64 20.17 -6.16
C GLY A 384 3.82 21.39 -5.27
N THR A 385 2.85 22.31 -5.27
CA THR A 385 2.93 23.59 -4.57
C THR A 385 3.29 23.46 -3.09
N PRO A 386 4.43 24.04 -2.65
CA PRO A 386 4.81 24.08 -1.23
C PRO A 386 3.83 24.86 -0.37
N ALA A 387 3.67 24.42 0.87
CA ALA A 387 2.94 25.14 1.91
C ALA A 387 3.79 26.27 2.50
N ASP A 388 3.11 27.26 3.09
CA ASP A 388 3.76 28.35 3.84
C ASP A 388 4.09 27.86 5.26
N ILE A 389 5.25 27.21 5.40
CA ILE A 389 5.76 26.64 6.65
C ILE A 389 7.15 27.22 6.91
N ASP A 390 7.38 27.73 8.12
CA ASP A 390 8.69 28.27 8.50
C ASP A 390 9.79 27.20 8.43
N GLY A 391 10.93 27.56 7.85
CA GLY A 391 12.05 26.63 7.64
C GLY A 391 11.82 25.54 6.59
N LEU A 392 10.72 25.57 5.82
CA LEU A 392 10.52 24.63 4.71
C LEU A 392 11.51 24.90 3.56
N GLU A 393 12.22 23.86 3.16
CA GLU A 393 13.19 23.90 2.06
C GLU A 393 12.74 23.00 0.90
N VAL A 394 12.72 23.55 -0.31
CA VAL A 394 12.52 22.77 -1.55
C VAL A 394 13.84 22.16 -1.98
N VAL A 395 13.93 20.83 -1.92
CA VAL A 395 15.16 20.07 -2.22
C VAL A 395 15.21 19.52 -3.65
N ALA A 396 14.03 19.36 -4.26
CA ALA A 396 13.89 19.05 -5.68
C ALA A 396 12.65 19.73 -6.27
N SER A 397 12.70 20.03 -7.57
CA SER A 397 11.55 20.48 -8.34
C SER A 397 11.70 20.08 -9.80
N SER A 398 10.63 19.56 -10.38
CA SER A 398 10.65 19.01 -11.73
C SER A 398 9.47 19.47 -12.56
N GLU A 399 9.75 19.89 -13.80
CA GLU A 399 8.73 20.01 -14.84
C GLU A 399 8.18 18.62 -15.17
N LEU A 400 6.85 18.50 -15.21
CA LEU A 400 6.17 17.24 -15.50
C LEU A 400 5.42 17.30 -16.82
N PHE A 401 5.15 16.14 -17.39
CA PHE A 401 4.42 16.02 -18.64
C PHE A 401 3.15 15.19 -18.48
N GLN A 402 2.06 15.64 -19.10
CA GLN A 402 0.83 14.86 -19.27
C GLN A 402 0.49 14.76 -20.75
N GLY A 403 0.72 13.60 -21.38
CA GLY A 403 0.26 13.37 -22.76
C GLY A 403 0.82 14.33 -23.83
N TYR A 404 2.05 14.82 -23.65
CA TYR A 404 2.94 15.46 -24.65
C TYR A 404 2.68 16.89 -25.11
N LYS A 405 1.65 17.62 -24.64
CA LYS A 405 1.35 18.93 -25.25
C LYS A 405 1.94 20.14 -24.55
N GLU A 406 2.02 20.17 -23.22
CA GLU A 406 2.62 21.28 -22.46
C GLU A 406 3.15 20.77 -21.10
N PRO A 407 4.14 21.45 -20.48
CA PRO A 407 4.51 21.23 -19.09
C PRO A 407 3.29 21.38 -18.18
N ARG A 408 3.17 20.48 -17.21
CA ARG A 408 2.09 20.52 -16.24
C ARG A 408 2.42 21.50 -15.13
N GLU A 409 1.47 22.40 -14.87
CA GLU A 409 1.52 23.32 -13.74
C GLU A 409 0.50 22.89 -12.66
N PRO A 410 0.88 22.95 -11.37
CA PRO A 410 2.21 23.29 -10.88
C PRO A 410 3.22 22.16 -11.09
N ALA A 411 4.50 22.52 -11.16
CA ALA A 411 5.62 21.58 -11.13
C ALA A 411 5.59 20.65 -9.91
N HIS A 412 6.27 19.51 -10.03
CA HIS A 412 6.59 18.66 -8.88
C HIS A 412 7.53 19.40 -7.92
N ALA A 413 7.42 19.08 -6.63
CA ALA A 413 8.43 19.42 -5.66
C ALA A 413 8.64 18.30 -4.64
N ALA A 414 9.82 18.29 -4.04
CA ALA A 414 10.11 17.57 -2.81
C ALA A 414 10.63 18.55 -1.76
N VAL A 415 10.24 18.35 -0.52
CA VAL A 415 10.52 19.28 0.57
C VAL A 415 10.99 18.59 1.84
N VAL A 416 11.72 19.36 2.65
CA VAL A 416 12.03 19.05 4.05
C VAL A 416 11.64 20.25 4.88
N TYR A 417 11.05 20.03 6.06
CA TYR A 417 10.88 21.10 7.03
C TYR A 417 11.09 20.61 8.47
N PRO A 418 11.69 21.45 9.35
CA PRO A 418 11.85 21.15 10.77
C PRO A 418 10.54 21.40 11.55
N CYS A 419 10.36 20.67 12.64
CA CYS A 419 9.27 20.89 13.60
C CYS A 419 9.82 21.40 14.93
N GLU A 420 8.96 22.01 15.76
CA GLU A 420 9.36 22.70 17.00
C GLU A 420 10.14 21.84 18.00
N ARG A 421 9.92 20.51 18.00
CA ARG A 421 10.60 19.58 18.92
C ARG A 421 11.89 18.98 18.35
N GLY A 422 12.38 19.47 17.22
CA GLY A 422 13.60 18.98 16.57
C GLY A 422 13.38 17.75 15.68
N ASN A 423 12.15 17.29 15.53
CA ASN A 423 11.75 16.30 14.54
C ASN A 423 11.56 16.92 13.15
N TRP A 424 11.39 16.07 12.13
CA TRP A 424 11.40 16.49 10.72
C TRP A 424 10.21 15.94 9.95
N VAL A 425 9.81 16.67 8.90
CA VAL A 425 8.96 16.12 7.85
C VAL A 425 9.71 16.16 6.52
N PHE A 426 9.67 15.05 5.79
CA PHE A 426 10.18 14.91 4.43
C PHE A 426 9.03 14.48 3.51
N ASN A 427 8.96 15.06 2.32
CA ASN A 427 8.03 14.64 1.29
C ASN A 427 8.75 14.54 -0.06
N ALA A 428 8.84 13.32 -0.60
CA ALA A 428 9.44 13.04 -1.90
C ALA A 428 8.57 13.52 -3.07
N GLY A 429 7.26 13.65 -2.83
CA GLY A 429 6.28 14.18 -3.78
C GLY A 429 5.93 13.27 -4.94
N THR A 430 6.07 11.94 -4.81
CA THR A 430 5.80 11.00 -5.91
C THR A 430 5.41 9.62 -5.38
N ILE A 431 4.41 8.99 -6.02
CA ILE A 431 3.98 7.60 -5.73
C ILE A 431 5.12 6.61 -6.00
N TRP A 432 5.94 6.87 -7.03
CA TRP A 432 6.96 5.95 -7.52
C TRP A 432 8.29 6.02 -6.76
N TRP A 433 8.38 6.75 -5.65
CA TRP A 433 9.61 6.74 -4.84
C TRP A 433 10.08 5.32 -4.44
N PRO A 434 9.19 4.40 -3.98
CA PRO A 434 9.57 3.05 -3.60
C PRO A 434 10.22 2.23 -4.73
N GLU A 435 9.90 2.54 -5.99
CA GLU A 435 10.45 1.85 -7.18
C GLU A 435 11.97 2.01 -7.30
N GLY A 436 12.52 3.11 -6.77
CA GLY A 436 13.96 3.34 -6.73
C GLY A 436 14.68 2.61 -5.58
N LEU A 437 13.94 1.97 -4.66
CA LEU A 437 14.53 1.38 -3.45
C LEU A 437 14.87 -0.10 -3.60
N SER A 438 13.96 -0.91 -4.13
CA SER A 438 14.23 -2.33 -4.36
C SER A 438 13.29 -2.92 -5.43
N ASN A 439 13.57 -4.15 -5.87
CA ASN A 439 12.71 -4.90 -6.79
C ASN A 439 12.45 -6.29 -6.20
N PRO A 440 11.57 -6.41 -5.19
CA PRO A 440 11.36 -7.67 -4.49
C PRO A 440 10.67 -8.69 -5.40
N PRO A 441 10.75 -10.01 -5.10
CA PRO A 441 10.01 -11.01 -5.86
C PRO A 441 8.53 -10.66 -5.93
N GLY A 442 7.87 -10.95 -7.06
CA GLY A 442 6.45 -10.65 -7.27
C GLY A 442 6.10 -9.18 -7.55
N HIS A 443 7.04 -8.24 -7.39
CA HIS A 443 6.82 -6.85 -7.79
C HIS A 443 6.87 -6.70 -9.32
N ILE A 444 6.04 -5.80 -9.84
CA ILE A 444 6.01 -5.44 -11.26
C ILE A 444 6.29 -3.94 -11.32
N PRO A 445 7.47 -3.53 -11.85
CA PRO A 445 7.83 -2.13 -11.91
C PRO A 445 6.76 -1.27 -12.57
N ALA A 446 6.56 -0.07 -12.02
CA ALA A 446 5.58 0.85 -12.53
C ALA A 446 5.88 1.20 -14.00
N ARG A 447 4.86 1.07 -14.83
CA ARG A 447 4.93 1.39 -16.27
C ARG A 447 3.56 1.75 -16.81
N LEU A 448 3.55 2.62 -17.81
CA LEU A 448 2.36 2.96 -18.56
C LEU A 448 2.00 1.81 -19.51
N ALA A 449 0.72 1.43 -19.57
CA ALA A 449 0.26 0.41 -20.49
C ALA A 449 0.54 0.79 -21.96
N ILE A 450 1.00 -0.21 -22.73
CA ILE A 450 1.62 -0.21 -24.07
C ILE A 450 0.89 0.56 -25.18
N ASN A 451 -0.34 1.04 -24.96
CA ASN A 451 -1.14 1.79 -25.96
C ASN A 451 -1.25 3.30 -25.68
N SER A 452 -0.55 3.83 -24.68
CA SER A 452 -0.60 5.25 -24.30
C SER A 452 0.69 6.03 -24.55
N VAL A 453 1.74 5.39 -25.09
CA VAL A 453 3.06 5.99 -25.21
C VAL A 453 3.41 6.26 -26.67
N SER A 454 3.46 7.54 -27.04
CA SER A 454 4.20 8.01 -28.23
C SER A 454 5.64 8.34 -27.84
N VAL A 455 6.55 8.18 -28.81
CA VAL A 455 8.00 8.30 -28.71
C VAL A 455 8.46 9.48 -27.83
N GLY A 456 9.22 9.22 -26.76
CA GLY A 456 9.98 10.24 -26.02
C GLY A 456 9.72 10.39 -24.51
N SER A 457 8.71 9.72 -23.93
CA SER A 457 8.51 9.65 -22.46
C SER A 457 9.10 8.37 -21.88
N SER A 458 9.60 8.39 -20.64
CA SER A 458 9.94 7.13 -19.96
C SER A 458 8.67 6.27 -19.83
N PRO A 459 8.65 5.04 -20.36
CA PRO A 459 7.47 4.18 -20.33
C PRO A 459 7.18 3.61 -18.93
N GLY A 460 7.99 3.94 -17.92
CA GLY A 460 7.93 3.44 -16.55
C GLY A 460 9.17 3.86 -15.76
N THR A 461 9.28 3.38 -14.53
CA THR A 461 10.49 3.58 -13.72
C THR A 461 11.67 2.79 -14.31
N PHE A 462 12.89 3.26 -14.07
CA PHE A 462 14.11 2.51 -14.39
C PHE A 462 14.50 1.50 -13.28
N GLY A 463 13.63 1.33 -12.27
CA GLY A 463 13.87 0.46 -11.12
C GLY A 463 14.88 1.05 -10.13
N VAL A 464 15.57 0.16 -9.43
CA VAL A 464 16.46 0.49 -8.28
C VAL A 464 17.51 1.52 -8.67
N ASN A 465 17.61 2.58 -7.86
CA ASN A 465 18.52 3.69 -8.06
C ASN A 465 19.34 3.99 -6.79
N PRO A 466 20.69 3.96 -6.86
CA PRO A 466 21.53 4.23 -5.69
C PRO A 466 21.34 5.62 -5.07
N MET A 467 21.01 6.65 -5.86
CA MET A 467 20.73 7.99 -5.36
C MET A 467 19.44 8.01 -4.52
N THR A 468 18.38 7.32 -4.97
CA THR A 468 17.14 7.17 -4.20
C THR A 468 17.39 6.45 -2.88
N GLN A 469 18.17 5.36 -2.89
CA GLN A 469 18.54 4.63 -1.68
C GLN A 469 19.35 5.51 -0.72
N ALA A 470 20.33 6.27 -1.23
CA ALA A 470 21.17 7.14 -0.42
C ALA A 470 20.37 8.30 0.23
N ILE A 471 19.52 8.99 -0.53
CA ILE A 471 18.64 10.04 0.00
C ILE A 471 17.74 9.47 1.08
N THR A 472 17.11 8.33 0.81
CA THR A 472 16.19 7.68 1.78
C THR A 472 16.93 7.28 3.05
N ALA A 473 18.13 6.70 2.94
CA ALA A 473 18.95 6.38 4.10
C ALA A 473 19.35 7.63 4.91
N ASN A 474 19.79 8.70 4.24
CA ASN A 474 20.12 9.96 4.90
C ASN A 474 18.92 10.54 5.67
N VAL A 475 17.76 10.62 5.01
CA VAL A 475 16.49 11.09 5.61
C VAL A 475 16.12 10.26 6.83
N LEU A 476 16.02 8.93 6.69
CA LEU A 476 15.57 8.07 7.77
C LEU A 476 16.55 8.06 8.94
N ASN A 477 17.86 7.96 8.66
CA ASN A 477 18.87 7.95 9.72
C ASN A 477 18.86 9.25 10.52
N ARG A 478 18.69 10.40 9.85
CA ARG A 478 18.56 11.70 10.51
C ARG A 478 17.28 11.79 11.32
N MET A 479 16.15 11.40 10.75
CA MET A 479 14.84 11.40 11.42
C MET A 479 14.82 10.53 12.68
N ILE A 480 15.49 9.37 12.65
CA ILE A 480 15.63 8.48 13.81
C ILE A 480 16.55 9.11 14.87
N ALA A 481 17.69 9.66 14.45
CA ALA A 481 18.69 10.20 15.36
C ALA A 481 18.23 11.49 16.07
N ASP A 482 17.52 12.36 15.34
CA ASP A 482 17.04 13.65 15.85
C ASP A 482 15.67 13.53 16.54
N SER A 483 14.97 12.39 16.43
CA SER A 483 13.66 12.25 17.05
C SER A 483 13.77 12.42 18.57
N PRO A 484 12.96 13.31 19.17
CA PRO A 484 12.90 13.49 20.62
C PRO A 484 12.15 12.36 21.35
N ARG A 485 11.70 11.32 20.62
CA ARG A 485 10.88 10.22 21.12
C ARG A 485 11.69 8.97 21.48
#